data_AF-A0A257V8Z9-F1
#
_entry.id   AF-A0A257V8Z9-F1
#
_cell.length_a   1.000
_cell.length_b   1.000
_cell.length_c   1.000
_cell.angle_alpha   90.00
_cell.angle_beta   90.00
_cell.angle_gamma   90.00
#
_symmetry.space_group_name_H-M   'P 1'
#
loop_
_entity.id
_entity.type
_entity.pdbx_description
1 polymer ?
#
loop_
_entity_poly.entity_id
_entity_poly.type
_entity_poly.pdbx_seq_one_letter_code
_entity_poly.pdbx_strand_id
1 'polypeptide(L)'
;ACFYLASEEVDPPKVPWLWYGMFAAAACTVLAKGLIGVALPGAIVFAYLLLGNRWTILKRVPWVRGMALFLLIAAPWHILAALRNPDFLYFYFVREHFLRYLTTIHARTEPWWFFVPVVIWALLPWTALLPSSLAALARRSGRGLRRRLTASPELFLWLWAGIVVVFFSLSHSKLIPYVLPALPPLAILAAFKAEDLTEGRTVVTSWLRGIVLVALLGVTVFGGAFIVAGLGKVKSFGEPGQVLMPVLLAGVACAALAILSAGLVMARHWKGALAAMALCSAASFLCIWSAGPTIASARYTKDFARYIQEHAKPGEPVFSYRFYPQTLPVYLQRPIGVAAFEGELEFGISRLSEEERRTRFPKPEEFALLWNSPVRVWCVVDRDSLRKFDADGLAQPTILMEGKQVLLVTNRGPEGAGSGS
;
A
#
# COMPACT_ATOMS: atom_id res chain seq x y z
N ALA A 1 -4.73 -20.28 2.63
CA ALA A 1 -5.70 -21.06 1.83
C ALA A 1 -5.22 -22.49 1.60
N CYS A 2 -4.15 -22.72 0.83
CA CYS A 2 -3.63 -24.06 0.50
C CYS A 2 -3.43 -24.98 1.71
N PHE A 3 -2.83 -24.48 2.80
CA PHE A 3 -2.69 -25.23 4.06
C PHE A 3 -4.04 -25.73 4.61
N TYR A 4 -5.01 -24.82 4.72
CA TYR A 4 -6.32 -25.13 5.29
C TYR A 4 -7.09 -26.12 4.42
N LEU A 5 -7.07 -25.91 3.10
CA LEU A 5 -7.69 -26.85 2.17
C LEU A 5 -7.02 -28.22 2.31
N ALA A 6 -5.70 -28.32 2.25
CA ALA A 6 -5.00 -29.60 2.39
C ALA A 6 -5.24 -30.29 3.75
N SER A 7 -5.56 -29.54 4.82
CA SER A 7 -5.86 -30.11 6.13
C SER A 7 -7.28 -30.64 6.27
N GLU A 8 -8.23 -30.08 5.52
CA GLU A 8 -9.66 -30.48 5.54
C GLU A 8 -10.09 -31.31 4.32
N GLU A 9 -9.33 -31.29 3.22
CA GLU A 9 -9.68 -31.92 1.94
C GLU A 9 -9.80 -33.44 2.10
N VAL A 10 -10.92 -33.98 1.61
CA VAL A 10 -11.21 -35.42 1.64
C VAL A 10 -10.76 -36.08 0.32
N ASP A 11 -10.62 -35.31 -0.76
CA ASP A 11 -10.21 -35.77 -2.10
C ASP A 11 -8.69 -36.05 -2.20
N PRO A 12 -8.24 -37.33 -2.11
CA PRO A 12 -6.83 -37.68 -1.91
C PRO A 12 -5.86 -37.20 -3.03
N PRO A 13 -6.22 -37.20 -4.32
CA PRO A 13 -5.37 -36.72 -5.41
C PRO A 13 -4.98 -35.25 -5.34
N LYS A 14 -5.80 -34.38 -4.74
CA LYS A 14 -5.54 -32.93 -4.69
C LYS A 14 -4.61 -32.52 -3.54
N VAL A 15 -4.60 -33.29 -2.46
CA VAL A 15 -3.86 -32.97 -1.23
C VAL A 15 -2.36 -32.69 -1.46
N PRO A 16 -1.61 -33.49 -2.27
CA PRO A 16 -0.20 -33.19 -2.54
C PRO A 16 0.01 -31.84 -3.21
N TRP A 17 -0.81 -31.49 -4.20
CA TRP A 17 -0.71 -30.22 -4.92
C TRP A 17 -0.98 -29.01 -4.04
N LEU A 18 -1.93 -29.12 -3.10
CA LEU A 18 -2.19 -28.06 -2.13
C LEU A 18 -1.02 -27.86 -1.17
N TRP A 19 -0.34 -28.92 -0.73
CA TRP A 19 0.87 -28.78 0.06
C TRP A 19 1.99 -28.09 -0.73
N TYR A 20 2.26 -28.51 -1.96
CA TYR A 20 3.28 -27.85 -2.80
C TYR A 20 2.90 -26.41 -3.14
N GLY A 21 1.61 -26.13 -3.39
CA GLY A 21 1.08 -24.79 -3.61
C GLY A 21 1.29 -23.87 -2.40
N MET A 22 1.21 -24.39 -1.17
CA MET A 22 1.56 -23.63 0.04
C MET A 22 3.03 -23.18 0.02
N PHE A 23 3.96 -24.11 -0.24
CA PHE A 23 5.40 -23.79 -0.29
C PHE A 23 5.74 -22.85 -1.45
N ALA A 24 5.20 -23.09 -2.64
CA ALA A 24 5.41 -22.24 -3.80
C ALA A 24 4.87 -20.82 -3.58
N ALA A 25 3.66 -20.67 -3.04
CA ALA A 25 3.08 -19.36 -2.72
C ALA A 25 3.90 -18.60 -1.66
N ALA A 26 4.38 -19.30 -0.62
CA ALA A 26 5.27 -18.70 0.38
C ALA A 26 6.59 -18.22 -0.25
N ALA A 27 7.20 -19.02 -1.13
CA ALA A 27 8.43 -18.67 -1.83
C ALA A 27 8.25 -17.46 -2.75
N CYS A 28 7.18 -17.43 -3.55
CA CYS A 28 6.83 -16.27 -4.37
C CYS A 28 6.58 -15.02 -3.52
N THR A 29 5.97 -15.16 -2.35
CA THR A 29 5.76 -14.03 -1.43
C THR A 29 7.08 -13.53 -0.84
N VAL A 30 8.04 -14.43 -0.56
CA VAL A 30 9.39 -14.04 -0.12
C VAL A 30 10.12 -13.26 -1.21
N LEU A 31 10.04 -13.70 -2.46
CA LEU A 31 10.58 -12.94 -3.59
C LEU A 31 9.90 -11.58 -3.78
N ALA A 32 8.60 -11.48 -3.51
CA ALA A 32 7.85 -10.24 -3.68
C ALA A 32 8.01 -9.24 -2.51
N LYS A 33 8.09 -9.73 -1.26
CA LYS A 33 8.01 -8.89 -0.06
C LYS A 33 8.80 -9.40 1.16
N GLY A 34 9.70 -10.36 0.98
CA GLY A 34 10.59 -10.87 2.01
C GLY A 34 9.95 -11.79 3.04
N LEU A 35 10.58 -11.93 4.20
CA LEU A 35 10.29 -12.95 5.23
C LEU A 35 8.84 -12.93 5.73
N ILE A 36 8.11 -11.85 5.51
CA ILE A 36 6.69 -11.75 5.83
C ILE A 36 5.86 -12.85 5.13
N GLY A 37 6.34 -13.32 3.96
CA GLY A 37 5.75 -14.43 3.21
C GLY A 37 5.80 -15.79 3.92
N VAL A 38 6.61 -15.92 4.97
CA VAL A 38 6.68 -17.10 5.83
C VAL A 38 6.19 -16.78 7.24
N ALA A 39 6.58 -15.62 7.79
CA ALA A 39 6.23 -15.23 9.15
C ALA A 39 4.72 -15.14 9.37
N LEU A 40 3.96 -14.47 8.48
CA LEU A 40 2.52 -14.35 8.63
C LEU A 40 1.81 -15.70 8.44
N PRO A 41 2.00 -16.45 7.34
CA PRO A 41 1.36 -17.75 7.19
C PRO A 41 1.74 -18.72 8.30
N GLY A 42 3.00 -18.71 8.73
CA GLY A 42 3.49 -19.52 9.85
C GLY A 42 2.77 -19.20 11.16
N ALA A 43 2.64 -17.92 11.52
CA ALA A 43 1.92 -17.49 12.71
C ALA A 43 0.42 -17.87 12.65
N ILE A 44 -0.21 -17.74 11.48
CA ILE A 44 -1.61 -18.11 11.26
C ILE A 44 -1.82 -19.61 11.43
N VAL A 45 -0.98 -20.41 10.78
CA VAL A 45 -1.02 -21.87 10.90
C VAL A 45 -0.76 -22.30 12.34
N PHE A 46 0.25 -21.72 12.99
CA PHE A 46 0.57 -22.01 14.38
C PHE A 46 -0.61 -21.74 15.31
N ALA A 47 -1.22 -20.55 15.24
CA ALA A 47 -2.38 -20.20 16.06
C ALA A 47 -3.58 -21.13 15.79
N TYR A 48 -3.82 -21.49 14.54
CA TYR A 48 -4.89 -22.41 14.17
C TYR A 48 -4.67 -23.82 14.74
N LEU A 49 -3.45 -24.34 14.64
CA LEU A 49 -3.09 -25.64 15.21
C LEU A 49 -3.13 -25.64 16.73
N LEU A 50 -2.67 -24.57 17.37
CA LEU A 50 -2.66 -24.40 18.82
C LEU A 50 -4.08 -24.37 19.38
N LEU A 51 -4.97 -23.55 18.81
CA LEU A 51 -6.36 -23.45 19.26
C LEU A 51 -7.16 -24.74 18.98
N GLY A 52 -6.79 -25.47 17.92
CA GLY A 52 -7.41 -26.74 17.55
C GLY A 52 -6.82 -27.99 18.14
N ASN A 53 -5.65 -27.89 18.78
CA ASN A 53 -4.84 -29.04 19.16
C ASN A 53 -4.65 -30.05 17.99
N ARG A 54 -4.49 -29.54 16.75
CA ARG A 54 -4.47 -30.35 15.50
C ARG A 54 -3.05 -30.62 14.98
N TRP A 55 -2.07 -30.71 15.88
CA TRP A 55 -0.65 -30.87 15.54
C TRP A 55 -0.33 -32.07 14.64
N THR A 56 -1.18 -33.10 14.65
CA THR A 56 -1.05 -34.27 13.76
C THR A 56 -1.11 -33.93 12.28
N ILE A 57 -1.70 -32.79 11.89
CA ILE A 57 -1.70 -32.29 10.50
C ILE A 57 -0.26 -32.13 9.99
N LEU A 58 0.66 -31.69 10.84
CA LEU A 58 2.05 -31.44 10.45
C LEU A 58 2.78 -32.70 9.99
N LYS A 59 2.32 -33.89 10.40
CA LYS A 59 2.88 -35.18 9.94
C LYS A 59 2.55 -35.47 8.47
N ARG A 60 1.50 -34.84 7.93
CA ARG A 60 1.05 -35.02 6.53
C ARG A 60 1.73 -34.04 5.56
N VAL A 61 2.36 -32.99 6.09
CA VAL A 61 3.04 -31.99 5.28
C VAL A 61 4.33 -32.59 4.72
N PRO A 62 4.58 -32.54 3.40
CA PRO A 62 5.78 -33.07 2.78
C PRO A 62 6.98 -32.12 3.00
N TRP A 63 7.40 -31.93 4.25
CA TRP A 63 8.37 -30.90 4.65
C TRP A 63 9.65 -30.89 3.82
N VAL A 64 10.28 -32.04 3.60
CA VAL A 64 11.55 -32.12 2.86
C VAL A 64 11.36 -31.69 1.40
N ARG A 65 10.40 -32.28 0.70
CA ARG A 65 10.14 -31.98 -0.73
C ARG A 65 9.57 -30.58 -0.92
N GLY A 66 8.70 -30.15 -0.01
CA GLY A 66 8.11 -28.82 0.00
C GLY A 66 9.14 -27.73 0.26
N MET A 67 10.05 -27.94 1.24
CA MET A 67 11.15 -27.01 1.49
C MET A 67 12.15 -26.98 0.33
N ALA A 68 12.44 -28.14 -0.28
CA ALA A 68 13.26 -28.18 -1.48
C ALA A 68 12.64 -27.34 -2.62
N LEU A 69 11.32 -27.45 -2.83
CA LEU A 69 10.60 -26.61 -3.79
C LEU A 69 10.66 -25.12 -3.41
N PHE A 70 10.44 -24.79 -2.14
CA PHE A 70 10.52 -23.41 -1.64
C PHE A 70 11.90 -22.81 -1.91
N LEU A 71 12.97 -23.53 -1.57
CA LEU A 71 14.35 -23.08 -1.78
C LEU A 71 14.69 -22.99 -3.27
N LEU A 72 14.22 -23.94 -4.08
CA LEU A 72 14.42 -23.90 -5.53
C LEU A 72 13.82 -22.63 -6.15
N ILE A 73 12.72 -22.12 -5.62
CA ILE A 73 12.08 -20.89 -6.08
C ILE A 73 12.76 -19.64 -5.48
N ALA A 74 12.88 -19.59 -4.15
CA ALA A 74 13.28 -18.36 -3.45
C ALA A 74 14.80 -18.14 -3.41
N ALA A 75 15.59 -19.19 -3.23
CA ALA A 75 17.03 -19.06 -2.96
C ALA A 75 17.85 -18.51 -4.14
N PRO A 76 17.61 -18.86 -5.43
CA PRO A 76 18.50 -18.47 -6.52
C PRO A 76 18.71 -16.96 -6.63
N TRP A 77 17.63 -16.17 -6.56
CA TRP A 77 17.73 -14.71 -6.62
C TRP A 77 18.47 -14.13 -5.42
N HIS A 78 18.17 -14.60 -4.20
CA HIS A 78 18.82 -14.11 -2.98
C HIS A 78 20.31 -14.44 -2.95
N ILE A 79 20.70 -15.64 -3.39
CA ILE A 79 22.10 -16.06 -3.50
C ILE A 79 22.82 -15.16 -4.51
N LEU A 80 22.25 -14.98 -5.71
CA LEU A 80 22.85 -14.12 -6.74
C LEU A 80 22.96 -12.65 -6.31
N ALA A 81 21.97 -12.13 -5.58
CA ALA A 81 22.01 -10.78 -5.05
C ALA A 81 23.11 -10.63 -3.99
N ALA A 82 23.25 -11.60 -3.08
CA ALA A 82 24.29 -11.61 -2.04
C ALA A 82 25.70 -11.73 -2.62
N LEU A 83 25.89 -12.60 -3.61
CA LEU A 83 27.19 -12.77 -4.27
C LEU A 83 27.65 -11.51 -5.01
N ARG A 84 26.71 -10.72 -5.55
CA ARG A 84 27.01 -9.46 -6.24
C ARG A 84 27.11 -8.25 -5.32
N ASN A 85 26.57 -8.32 -4.11
CA ASN A 85 26.44 -7.19 -3.21
C ASN A 85 26.73 -7.64 -1.76
N PRO A 86 27.96 -7.48 -1.25
CA PRO A 86 28.38 -8.01 0.05
C PRO A 86 27.48 -7.60 1.24
N ASP A 87 26.96 -6.37 1.24
CA ASP A 87 26.11 -5.86 2.33
C ASP A 87 24.62 -6.25 2.18
N PHE A 88 24.23 -6.88 1.07
CA PHE A 88 22.83 -7.12 0.74
C PHE A 88 22.10 -7.91 1.81
N LEU A 89 22.71 -8.97 2.35
CA LEU A 89 22.05 -9.83 3.35
C LEU A 89 21.74 -9.07 4.63
N TYR A 90 22.66 -8.24 5.12
CA TYR A 90 22.42 -7.41 6.30
C TYR A 90 21.34 -6.36 6.02
N PHE A 91 21.45 -5.64 4.90
CA PHE A 91 20.45 -4.66 4.51
C PHE A 91 19.06 -5.29 4.40
N TYR A 92 18.94 -6.34 3.57
CA TYR A 92 17.68 -6.99 3.28
C TYR A 92 17.06 -7.68 4.49
N PHE A 93 17.81 -8.54 5.20
CA PHE A 93 17.23 -9.29 6.32
C PHE A 93 17.20 -8.48 7.62
N VAL A 94 18.30 -7.82 8.01
CA VAL A 94 18.40 -7.16 9.31
C VAL A 94 17.73 -5.78 9.29
N ARG A 95 18.14 -4.89 8.38
CA ARG A 95 17.61 -3.52 8.32
C ARG A 95 16.13 -3.51 7.91
N GLU A 96 15.80 -4.20 6.82
CA GLU A 96 14.45 -4.10 6.23
C GLU A 96 13.38 -4.97 6.89
N HIS A 97 13.74 -5.96 7.72
CA HIS A 97 12.76 -6.73 8.49
C HIS A 97 12.82 -6.41 9.98
N PHE A 98 13.95 -6.69 10.64
CA PHE A 98 14.02 -6.60 12.10
C PHE A 98 14.08 -5.14 12.56
N LEU A 99 15.03 -4.34 12.06
CA LEU A 99 15.13 -2.93 12.47
C LEU A 99 13.90 -2.14 12.02
N ARG A 100 13.40 -2.36 10.80
CA ARG A 100 12.16 -1.72 10.32
C ARG A 100 10.95 -2.03 11.21
N TYR A 101 10.83 -3.25 11.73
CA TYR A 101 9.69 -3.66 12.56
C TYR A 101 9.83 -3.19 14.01
N LEU A 102 11.02 -3.34 14.60
CA LEU A 102 11.29 -3.12 16.02
C LEU A 102 11.69 -1.68 16.36
N THR A 103 12.02 -0.84 15.38
CA THR A 103 12.52 0.52 15.61
C THR A 103 11.80 1.55 14.74
N THR A 104 11.98 2.83 15.08
CA THR A 104 11.37 3.97 14.39
C THR A 104 12.20 4.48 13.21
N ILE A 105 13.19 3.72 12.72
CA ILE A 105 14.16 4.14 11.70
C ILE A 105 13.53 4.66 10.39
N HIS A 106 12.30 4.25 10.07
CA HIS A 106 11.58 4.70 8.86
C HIS A 106 10.65 5.92 9.11
N ALA A 107 10.62 6.49 10.31
CA ALA A 107 9.82 7.67 10.70
C ALA A 107 8.32 7.60 10.30
N ARG A 108 7.76 6.39 10.27
CA ARG A 108 6.35 6.09 9.92
C ARG A 108 5.59 5.55 11.14
N THR A 109 5.75 6.25 12.27
CA THR A 109 5.15 5.84 13.54
C THR A 109 3.70 6.30 13.62
N GLU A 110 2.80 5.35 13.78
CA GLU A 110 1.37 5.60 13.95
C GLU A 110 0.86 4.80 15.17
N PRO A 111 -0.27 5.21 15.79
CA PRO A 111 -0.85 4.52 16.95
C PRO A 111 -1.10 3.02 16.72
N TRP A 112 -1.13 2.23 17.79
CA TRP A 112 -1.33 0.77 17.69
C TRP A 112 -2.67 0.39 17.05
N TRP A 113 -3.70 1.23 17.18
CA TRP A 113 -5.02 1.04 16.59
C TRP A 113 -5.12 1.52 15.13
N PHE A 114 -4.05 2.07 14.54
CA PHE A 114 -4.04 2.68 13.19
C PHE A 114 -4.72 1.83 12.10
N PHE A 115 -4.50 0.51 12.09
CA PHE A 115 -5.07 -0.36 11.05
C PHE A 115 -6.54 -0.73 11.27
N VAL A 116 -7.10 -0.54 12.46
CA VAL A 116 -8.51 -0.84 12.75
C VAL A 116 -9.45 -0.02 11.86
N PRO A 117 -9.39 1.33 11.85
CA PRO A 117 -10.20 2.11 10.92
C PRO A 117 -9.85 1.77 9.47
N VAL A 118 -8.57 1.60 9.11
CA VAL A 118 -8.16 1.28 7.73
C VAL A 118 -8.86 0.03 7.19
N VAL A 119 -8.91 -1.05 7.97
CA VAL A 119 -9.59 -2.29 7.57
C VAL A 119 -11.10 -2.10 7.45
N ILE A 120 -11.70 -1.38 8.41
CA ILE A 120 -13.13 -1.05 8.37
C ILE A 120 -13.47 -0.31 7.08
N TRP A 121 -12.64 0.67 6.70
CA TRP A 121 -12.78 1.49 5.49
C TRP A 121 -12.58 0.69 4.22
N ALA A 122 -11.52 -0.12 4.16
CA ALA A 122 -11.18 -0.92 2.99
C ALA A 122 -12.24 -1.98 2.63
N LEU A 123 -13.09 -2.35 3.60
CA LEU A 123 -14.17 -3.33 3.44
C LEU A 123 -15.55 -2.71 3.40
N LEU A 124 -15.70 -1.38 3.43
CA LEU A 124 -17.05 -0.82 3.29
C LEU A 124 -17.66 -1.18 1.92
N PRO A 125 -18.96 -1.49 1.87
CA PRO A 125 -19.92 -1.57 2.98
C PRO A 125 -19.96 -2.96 3.67
N TRP A 126 -19.20 -3.94 3.18
CA TRP A 126 -19.16 -5.33 3.66
C TRP A 126 -18.75 -5.50 5.13
N THR A 127 -18.05 -4.52 5.71
CA THR A 127 -17.73 -4.49 7.15
C THR A 127 -18.97 -4.67 8.02
N ALA A 128 -20.15 -4.24 7.56
CA ALA A 128 -21.44 -4.47 8.23
C ALA A 128 -21.72 -5.94 8.59
N LEU A 129 -21.16 -6.87 7.83
CA LEU A 129 -21.46 -8.31 7.95
C LEU A 129 -20.57 -9.00 8.99
N LEU A 130 -19.40 -8.42 9.24
CA LEU A 130 -18.35 -9.03 10.06
C LEU A 130 -18.70 -9.19 11.55
N PRO A 131 -19.36 -8.23 12.24
CA PRO A 131 -19.72 -8.39 13.65
C PRO A 131 -20.59 -9.62 13.93
N SER A 132 -21.53 -9.92 13.02
CA SER A 132 -22.41 -11.10 13.14
C SER A 132 -21.63 -12.41 12.99
N SER A 133 -20.63 -12.43 12.11
CA SER A 133 -19.72 -13.58 11.93
C SER A 133 -18.88 -13.82 13.18
N LEU A 134 -18.34 -12.75 13.77
CA LEU A 134 -17.54 -12.83 14.99
C LEU A 134 -18.40 -13.28 16.19
N ALA A 135 -19.61 -12.74 16.35
CA ALA A 135 -20.53 -13.13 17.41
C ALA A 135 -21.01 -14.59 17.28
N ALA A 136 -21.15 -15.10 16.05
CA ALA A 136 -21.43 -16.51 15.81
C ALA A 136 -20.26 -17.42 16.24
N LEU A 137 -19.02 -17.01 15.94
CA LEU A 137 -17.83 -17.74 16.37
C LEU A 137 -17.69 -17.75 17.90
N ALA A 138 -17.89 -16.61 18.56
CA ALA A 138 -17.76 -16.48 20.02
C ALA A 138 -18.77 -17.36 20.79
N ARG A 139 -20.03 -17.41 20.33
CA ARG A 139 -21.09 -18.24 20.95
C ARG A 139 -20.85 -19.74 20.83
N ARG A 140 -20.01 -20.18 19.89
CA ARG A 140 -19.69 -21.59 19.66
C ARG A 140 -18.53 -22.12 20.53
N SER A 141 -18.01 -21.35 21.49
CA SER A 141 -16.75 -21.63 22.21
C SER A 141 -16.78 -22.58 23.43
N GLY A 142 -17.79 -23.44 23.57
CA GLY A 142 -17.88 -24.43 24.67
C GLY A 142 -16.89 -25.62 24.57
N ARG A 143 -16.53 -26.25 25.70
CA ARG A 143 -15.48 -27.32 25.79
C ARG A 143 -15.69 -28.52 24.86
N GLY A 144 -16.91 -29.03 24.68
CA GLY A 144 -17.22 -30.10 23.73
C GLY A 144 -17.32 -29.66 22.26
N LEU A 145 -17.48 -28.34 22.04
CA LEU A 145 -17.65 -27.71 20.74
C LEU A 145 -16.30 -27.25 20.14
N ARG A 146 -15.23 -27.21 20.95
CA ARG A 146 -13.86 -26.84 20.55
C ARG A 146 -13.35 -27.66 19.35
N ARG A 147 -13.59 -28.98 19.34
CA ARG A 147 -13.17 -29.86 18.23
C ARG A 147 -13.95 -29.61 16.93
N ARG A 148 -15.22 -29.16 17.01
CA ARG A 148 -16.05 -28.79 15.85
C ARG A 148 -15.74 -27.37 15.35
N LEU A 149 -15.47 -26.45 16.27
CA LEU A 149 -15.00 -25.09 15.97
C LEU A 149 -13.69 -25.08 15.19
N THR A 150 -12.80 -26.02 15.49
CA THR A 150 -11.45 -26.05 14.92
C THR A 150 -11.39 -26.71 13.55
N ALA A 151 -12.53 -27.19 13.05
CA ALA A 151 -12.74 -27.60 11.67
C ALA A 151 -13.55 -26.55 10.87
N SER A 152 -13.89 -25.41 11.49
CA SER A 152 -14.67 -24.37 10.83
C SER A 152 -13.73 -23.43 10.04
N PRO A 153 -14.07 -23.10 8.78
CA PRO A 153 -13.27 -22.18 7.98
C PRO A 153 -13.23 -20.78 8.60
N GLU A 154 -14.28 -20.38 9.33
CA GLU A 154 -14.39 -19.06 9.95
C GLU A 154 -13.31 -18.81 10.98
N LEU A 155 -12.94 -19.81 11.80
CA LEU A 155 -11.85 -19.66 12.76
C LEU A 155 -10.52 -19.38 12.03
N PHE A 156 -10.21 -20.14 10.99
CA PHE A 156 -8.99 -19.95 10.22
C PHE A 156 -8.94 -18.57 9.55
N LEU A 157 -10.05 -18.11 8.98
CA LEU A 157 -10.16 -16.81 8.32
C LEU A 157 -10.05 -15.65 9.32
N TRP A 158 -10.66 -15.76 10.51
CA TRP A 158 -10.52 -14.76 11.57
C TRP A 158 -9.12 -14.71 12.15
N LEU A 159 -8.46 -15.86 12.32
CA LEU A 159 -7.05 -15.91 12.71
C LEU A 159 -6.15 -15.29 11.64
N TRP A 160 -6.40 -15.58 10.36
CA TRP A 160 -5.67 -14.95 9.27
C TRP A 160 -5.81 -13.42 9.35
N ALA A 161 -7.02 -12.89 9.29
CA ALA A 161 -7.25 -11.46 9.32
C ALA A 161 -6.67 -10.82 10.60
N GLY A 162 -6.97 -11.40 11.75
CA GLY A 162 -6.56 -10.89 13.06
C GLY A 162 -5.04 -10.86 13.23
N ILE A 163 -4.34 -11.92 12.83
CA ILE A 163 -2.88 -11.97 12.96
C ILE A 163 -2.21 -10.96 12.04
N VAL A 164 -2.69 -10.77 10.81
CA VAL A 164 -2.16 -9.74 9.92
C VAL A 164 -2.33 -8.35 10.55
N VAL A 165 -3.54 -8.04 11.03
CA VAL A 165 -3.83 -6.74 11.66
C VAL A 165 -2.98 -6.53 12.90
N VAL A 166 -2.96 -7.49 13.83
CA VAL A 166 -2.20 -7.40 15.09
C VAL A 166 -0.69 -7.29 14.81
N PHE A 167 -0.15 -8.12 13.92
CA PHE A 167 1.27 -8.09 13.58
C PHE A 167 1.71 -6.70 13.10
N PHE A 168 0.97 -6.09 12.17
CA PHE A 168 1.33 -4.77 11.67
C PHE A 168 0.98 -3.65 12.65
N SER A 169 -0.07 -3.81 13.48
CA SER A 169 -0.39 -2.87 14.57
C SER A 169 0.72 -2.74 15.60
N LEU A 170 1.46 -3.82 15.85
CA LEU A 170 2.62 -3.84 16.76
C LEU A 170 3.92 -3.31 16.12
N SER A 171 3.96 -3.12 14.80
CA SER A 171 5.14 -2.59 14.09
C SER A 171 5.38 -1.10 14.40
N HIS A 172 6.65 -0.70 14.54
CA HIS A 172 7.03 0.71 14.64
C HIS A 172 6.99 1.48 13.31
N SER A 173 6.93 0.77 12.17
CA SER A 173 6.70 1.36 10.84
C SER A 173 5.35 0.91 10.29
N LYS A 174 4.45 1.86 10.01
CA LYS A 174 3.10 1.58 9.50
C LYS A 174 2.86 2.25 8.15
N LEU A 175 2.33 1.47 7.20
CA LEU A 175 1.87 1.93 5.90
C LEU A 175 0.53 1.27 5.60
N ILE A 176 -0.44 2.05 5.09
CA ILE A 176 -1.81 1.59 4.79
C ILE A 176 -1.82 0.24 4.03
N PRO A 177 -1.01 0.03 2.97
CA PRO A 177 -1.05 -1.22 2.21
C PRO A 177 -0.57 -2.47 2.98
N TYR A 178 -0.01 -2.33 4.18
CA TYR A 178 0.48 -3.47 4.96
C TYR A 178 -0.66 -4.41 5.38
N VAL A 179 -1.84 -3.86 5.64
CA VAL A 179 -3.00 -4.66 6.10
C VAL A 179 -3.81 -5.28 4.96
N LEU A 180 -3.49 -4.99 3.70
CA LEU A 180 -4.18 -5.57 2.53
C LEU A 180 -4.30 -7.10 2.57
N PRO A 181 -3.30 -7.89 3.04
CA PRO A 181 -3.43 -9.33 3.16
C PRO A 181 -4.52 -9.82 4.14
N ALA A 182 -5.07 -8.94 4.98
CA ALA A 182 -6.21 -9.25 5.85
C ALA A 182 -7.56 -9.14 5.13
N LEU A 183 -7.64 -8.43 3.99
CA LEU A 183 -8.91 -8.19 3.31
C LEU A 183 -9.50 -9.45 2.67
N PRO A 184 -8.74 -10.32 1.96
CA PRO A 184 -9.30 -11.54 1.37
C PRO A 184 -10.03 -12.45 2.37
N PRO A 185 -9.47 -12.83 3.54
CA PRO A 185 -10.20 -13.67 4.48
C PRO A 185 -11.45 -12.98 5.06
N LEU A 186 -11.41 -11.65 5.26
CA LEU A 186 -12.58 -10.89 5.70
C LEU A 186 -13.68 -10.83 4.63
N ALA A 187 -13.31 -10.71 3.35
CA ALA A 187 -14.26 -10.76 2.24
C ALA A 187 -14.96 -12.14 2.16
N ILE A 188 -14.22 -13.24 2.37
CA ILE A 188 -14.79 -14.59 2.44
C ILE A 188 -15.75 -14.72 3.63
N LEU A 189 -15.37 -14.20 4.81
CA LEU A 189 -16.26 -14.17 5.98
C LEU A 189 -17.54 -13.37 5.74
N ALA A 190 -17.43 -12.25 5.04
CA ALA A 190 -18.58 -11.44 4.64
C ALA A 190 -19.48 -12.21 3.63
N ALA A 191 -18.88 -12.95 2.69
CA ALA A 191 -19.61 -13.78 1.73
C ALA A 191 -20.41 -14.90 2.42
N PHE A 192 -19.85 -15.60 3.42
CA PHE A 192 -20.61 -16.59 4.19
C PHE A 192 -21.83 -15.97 4.88
N LYS A 193 -21.71 -14.74 5.41
CA LYS A 193 -22.86 -14.05 6.01
C LYS A 193 -23.87 -13.57 4.97
N ALA A 194 -23.41 -13.14 3.79
CA ALA A 194 -24.28 -12.78 2.68
C ALA A 194 -25.10 -13.98 2.19
N GLU A 195 -24.50 -15.17 2.13
CA GLU A 195 -25.18 -16.42 1.80
C GLU A 195 -26.25 -16.77 2.85
N ASP A 196 -25.89 -16.75 4.14
CA ASP A 196 -26.84 -16.97 5.24
C ASP A 196 -28.05 -16.02 5.18
N LEU A 197 -27.85 -14.77 4.70
CA LEU A 197 -28.95 -13.82 4.52
C LEU A 197 -29.86 -14.25 3.36
N THR A 198 -29.29 -14.60 2.21
CA THR A 198 -30.07 -15.00 1.03
C THR A 198 -30.88 -16.27 1.27
N GLU A 199 -30.38 -17.16 2.13
CA GLU A 199 -31.08 -18.39 2.55
C GLU A 199 -32.05 -18.16 3.72
N GLY A 200 -32.20 -16.93 4.22
CA GLY A 200 -33.12 -16.60 5.32
C GLY A 200 -32.67 -17.11 6.70
N ARG A 201 -31.40 -17.48 6.86
CA ARG A 201 -30.82 -18.04 8.09
C ARG A 201 -30.33 -16.99 9.09
N THR A 202 -30.37 -15.70 8.72
CA THR A 202 -29.87 -14.58 9.54
C THR A 202 -30.99 -13.66 10.05
N VAL A 203 -30.80 -13.11 11.26
CA VAL A 203 -31.70 -12.11 11.84
C VAL A 203 -31.48 -10.73 11.18
N VAL A 204 -32.53 -10.20 10.55
CA VAL A 204 -32.58 -8.90 9.85
C VAL A 204 -32.01 -7.74 10.67
N THR A 205 -32.20 -7.76 11.99
CA THR A 205 -31.70 -6.71 12.91
C THR A 205 -30.17 -6.61 12.97
N SER A 206 -29.45 -7.71 12.75
CA SER A 206 -27.97 -7.70 12.74
C SER A 206 -27.43 -6.98 11.51
N TRP A 207 -28.13 -7.11 10.38
CA TRP A 207 -27.79 -6.44 9.12
C TRP A 207 -28.09 -4.95 9.17
N LEU A 208 -29.27 -4.57 9.70
CA LEU A 208 -29.65 -3.16 9.82
C LEU A 208 -28.68 -2.38 10.71
N ARG A 209 -28.20 -2.98 11.82
CA ARG A 209 -27.17 -2.36 12.67
C ARG A 209 -25.85 -2.16 11.92
N GLY A 210 -25.44 -3.14 11.12
CA GLY A 210 -24.25 -3.04 10.28
C GLY A 210 -24.38 -1.95 9.22
N ILE A 211 -25.53 -1.84 8.55
CA ILE A 211 -25.78 -0.80 7.54
C ILE A 211 -25.82 0.60 8.17
N VAL A 212 -26.43 0.75 9.35
CA VAL A 212 -26.42 2.02 10.10
C VAL A 212 -24.98 2.40 10.49
N LEU A 213 -24.16 1.45 10.93
CA LEU A 213 -22.74 1.69 11.21
C LEU A 213 -21.99 2.17 9.96
N VAL A 214 -22.23 1.56 8.80
CA VAL A 214 -21.63 1.97 7.52
C VAL A 214 -22.08 3.37 7.10
N ALA A 215 -23.37 3.68 7.25
CA ALA A 215 -23.92 5.00 6.92
C ALA A 215 -23.33 6.08 7.84
N LEU A 216 -23.25 5.84 9.15
CA LEU A 216 -22.65 6.76 10.12
C LEU A 216 -21.17 6.95 9.87
N LEU A 217 -20.42 5.86 9.64
CA LEU A 217 -19.01 5.93 9.28
C LEU A 217 -18.85 6.75 8.01
N GLY A 218 -19.53 6.38 6.92
CA GLY A 218 -19.48 7.07 5.64
C GLY A 218 -19.71 8.58 5.80
N VAL A 219 -20.75 8.99 6.53
CA VAL A 219 -21.02 10.39 6.84
C VAL A 219 -19.87 11.04 7.61
N THR A 220 -19.31 10.39 8.64
CA THR A 220 -18.22 10.96 9.44
C THR A 220 -16.90 11.10 8.67
N VAL A 221 -16.57 10.22 7.72
CA VAL A 221 -15.30 10.31 6.98
C VAL A 221 -15.42 11.10 5.71
N PHE A 222 -16.49 10.97 4.93
CA PHE A 222 -16.71 11.88 3.82
C PHE A 222 -16.99 13.30 4.32
N GLY A 223 -17.70 13.45 5.45
CA GLY A 223 -17.89 14.72 6.15
C GLY A 223 -16.60 15.24 6.82
N GLY A 224 -15.78 14.37 7.39
CA GLY A 224 -14.47 14.74 7.96
C GLY A 224 -13.47 15.17 6.90
N ALA A 225 -13.41 14.45 5.78
CA ALA A 225 -12.63 14.83 4.60
C ALA A 225 -13.12 16.17 4.01
N PHE A 226 -14.44 16.40 4.00
CA PHE A 226 -15.05 17.68 3.62
C PHE A 226 -14.58 18.84 4.53
N ILE A 227 -14.58 18.64 5.85
CA ILE A 227 -14.11 19.66 6.81
C ILE A 227 -12.61 19.91 6.62
N VAL A 228 -11.79 18.86 6.52
CA VAL A 228 -10.34 18.99 6.41
C VAL A 228 -9.92 19.61 5.06
N ALA A 229 -10.60 19.25 3.97
CA ALA A 229 -10.38 19.84 2.64
C ALA A 229 -10.88 21.30 2.59
N GLY A 230 -12.07 21.59 3.13
CA GLY A 230 -12.63 22.94 3.20
C GLY A 230 -11.84 23.91 4.08
N LEU A 231 -11.15 23.39 5.11
CA LEU A 231 -10.25 24.18 5.96
C LEU A 231 -8.87 24.45 5.33
N GLY A 232 -8.59 23.97 4.10
CA GLY A 232 -7.32 24.19 3.41
C GLY A 232 -6.10 23.58 4.09
N LYS A 233 -6.30 22.69 5.08
CA LYS A 233 -5.22 22.13 5.91
C LYS A 233 -4.42 21.04 5.23
N VAL A 234 -4.85 20.57 4.05
CA VAL A 234 -4.12 19.57 3.28
C VAL A 234 -3.67 20.19 1.95
N LYS A 235 -2.47 20.76 1.97
CA LYS A 235 -1.78 21.34 0.80
C LYS A 235 -1.55 20.33 -0.34
N SER A 236 -1.74 19.04 -0.09
CA SER A 236 -1.52 17.95 -1.06
C SER A 236 -2.71 17.65 -1.98
N PHE A 237 -3.92 18.16 -1.72
CA PHE A 237 -5.11 17.85 -2.54
C PHE A 237 -5.32 18.77 -3.76
N GLY A 238 -4.37 19.67 -4.07
CA GLY A 238 -4.52 20.65 -5.15
C GLY A 238 -5.52 21.75 -4.81
N GLU A 239 -6.08 22.41 -5.82
CA GLU A 239 -7.13 23.41 -5.60
C GLU A 239 -8.35 22.75 -4.92
N PRO A 240 -8.86 23.29 -3.81
CA PRO A 240 -9.91 22.67 -3.00
C PRO A 240 -11.13 22.20 -3.80
N GLY A 241 -11.47 22.84 -4.93
CA GLY A 241 -12.64 22.50 -5.74
C GLY A 241 -12.55 21.20 -6.54
N GLN A 242 -11.37 20.78 -6.99
CA GLN A 242 -11.25 19.68 -7.98
C GLN A 242 -11.40 18.29 -7.38
N VAL A 243 -11.01 18.11 -6.11
CA VAL A 243 -11.16 16.82 -5.40
C VAL A 243 -12.44 16.77 -4.58
N LEU A 244 -12.94 17.93 -4.15
CA LEU A 244 -14.11 18.03 -3.28
C LEU A 244 -15.38 17.49 -3.94
N MET A 245 -15.66 17.87 -5.20
CA MET A 245 -16.90 17.48 -5.87
C MET A 245 -17.01 15.96 -6.11
N PRO A 246 -15.98 15.27 -6.66
CA PRO A 246 -16.02 13.81 -6.77
C PRO A 246 -16.21 13.10 -5.43
N VAL A 247 -15.53 13.56 -4.38
CA VAL A 247 -15.62 12.99 -3.02
C VAL A 247 -17.02 13.18 -2.44
N LEU A 248 -17.62 14.36 -2.63
CA LEU A 248 -19.00 14.64 -2.21
C LEU A 248 -20.02 13.76 -2.93
N LEU A 249 -19.95 13.70 -4.27
CA LEU A 249 -20.85 12.88 -5.07
C LEU A 249 -20.76 11.40 -4.68
N ALA A 250 -19.56 10.91 -4.44
CA ALA A 250 -19.35 9.55 -3.97
C ALA A 250 -19.91 9.32 -2.56
N GLY A 251 -19.71 10.26 -1.64
CA GLY A 251 -20.28 10.18 -0.29
C GLY A 251 -21.81 10.13 -0.32
N VAL A 252 -22.44 11.00 -1.11
CA VAL A 252 -23.91 11.01 -1.30
C VAL A 252 -24.38 9.71 -1.94
N ALA A 253 -23.71 9.23 -2.99
CA ALA A 253 -24.04 7.96 -3.63
C ALA A 253 -23.92 6.78 -2.65
N CYS A 254 -22.86 6.72 -1.85
CA CYS A 254 -22.68 5.69 -0.84
C CYS A 254 -23.78 5.72 0.23
N ALA A 255 -24.16 6.92 0.70
CA ALA A 255 -25.25 7.07 1.66
C ALA A 255 -26.60 6.64 1.07
N ALA A 256 -26.91 7.07 -0.15
CA ALA A 256 -28.14 6.68 -0.85
C ALA A 256 -28.22 5.16 -1.08
N LEU A 257 -27.11 4.54 -1.50
CA LEU A 257 -27.02 3.09 -1.70
C LEU A 257 -27.09 2.30 -0.39
N ALA A 258 -26.56 2.84 0.71
CA ALA A 258 -26.72 2.25 2.04
C ALA A 258 -28.19 2.30 2.51
N ILE A 259 -28.87 3.42 2.32
CA ILE A 259 -30.31 3.57 2.63
C ILE A 259 -31.15 2.61 1.77
N LEU A 260 -30.87 2.54 0.47
CA LEU A 260 -31.52 1.61 -0.45
C LEU A 260 -31.30 0.16 0.01
N SER A 261 -30.06 -0.20 0.34
CA SER A 261 -29.74 -1.54 0.85
C SER A 261 -30.52 -1.86 2.14
N ALA A 262 -30.65 -0.92 3.06
CA ALA A 262 -31.43 -1.10 4.28
C ALA A 262 -32.93 -1.33 3.97
N GLY A 263 -33.50 -0.51 3.07
CA GLY A 263 -34.89 -0.66 2.62
C GLY A 263 -35.15 -2.01 1.96
N LEU A 264 -34.23 -2.47 1.09
CA LEU A 264 -34.31 -3.77 0.43
C LEU A 264 -34.18 -4.93 1.44
N VAL A 265 -33.34 -4.80 2.46
CA VAL A 265 -33.25 -5.75 3.58
C VAL A 265 -34.59 -5.80 4.34
N MET A 266 -35.21 -4.67 4.65
CA MET A 266 -36.51 -4.63 5.34
C MET A 266 -37.63 -5.25 4.49
N ALA A 267 -37.60 -5.02 3.18
CA ALA A 267 -38.52 -5.62 2.21
C ALA A 267 -38.18 -7.09 1.86
N ARG A 268 -37.17 -7.69 2.50
CA ARG A 268 -36.70 -9.07 2.26
C ARG A 268 -36.18 -9.34 0.84
N HIS A 269 -35.76 -8.31 0.12
CA HIS A 269 -35.13 -8.39 -1.20
C HIS A 269 -33.59 -8.51 -1.09
N TRP A 270 -33.11 -9.65 -0.59
CA TRP A 270 -31.70 -9.87 -0.24
C TRP A 270 -30.71 -9.66 -1.39
N LYS A 271 -31.01 -10.20 -2.58
CA LYS A 271 -30.16 -10.04 -3.77
C LYS A 271 -30.04 -8.57 -4.18
N GLY A 272 -31.14 -7.81 -4.06
CA GLY A 272 -31.13 -6.37 -4.33
C GLY A 272 -30.30 -5.60 -3.32
N ALA A 273 -30.39 -5.94 -2.03
CA ALA A 273 -29.56 -5.34 -0.99
C ALA A 273 -28.06 -5.59 -1.24
N LEU A 274 -27.68 -6.83 -1.56
CA LEU A 274 -26.30 -7.16 -1.92
C LEU A 274 -25.82 -6.43 -3.18
N ALA A 275 -26.68 -6.27 -4.18
CA ALA A 275 -26.36 -5.48 -5.37
C ALA A 275 -26.13 -4.00 -5.03
N ALA A 276 -26.96 -3.40 -4.16
CA ALA A 276 -26.76 -2.04 -3.68
C ALA A 276 -25.43 -1.86 -2.92
N MET A 277 -25.04 -2.85 -2.09
CA MET A 277 -23.73 -2.88 -1.42
C MET A 277 -22.56 -2.98 -2.40
N ALA A 278 -22.69 -3.80 -3.44
CA ALA A 278 -21.68 -3.91 -4.49
C ALA A 278 -21.54 -2.60 -5.28
N LEU A 279 -22.65 -1.97 -5.65
CA LEU A 279 -22.66 -0.66 -6.30
C LEU A 279 -22.02 0.42 -5.43
N CYS A 280 -22.21 0.36 -4.10
CA CYS A 280 -21.57 1.29 -3.16
C CYS A 280 -20.03 1.13 -3.16
N SER A 281 -19.56 -0.13 -3.23
CA SER A 281 -18.11 -0.42 -3.39
C SER A 281 -17.58 0.13 -4.72
N ALA A 282 -18.32 -0.06 -5.81
CA ALA A 282 -17.96 0.44 -7.13
C ALA A 282 -17.92 1.97 -7.18
N ALA A 283 -18.91 2.65 -6.59
CA ALA A 283 -18.95 4.11 -6.48
C ALA A 283 -17.76 4.65 -5.68
N SER A 284 -17.41 4.01 -4.56
CA SER A 284 -16.23 4.35 -3.76
C SER A 284 -14.94 4.19 -4.56
N PHE A 285 -14.80 3.09 -5.32
CA PHE A 285 -13.64 2.87 -6.18
C PHE A 285 -13.53 3.93 -7.30
N LEU A 286 -14.64 4.21 -7.99
CA LEU A 286 -14.67 5.23 -9.06
C LEU A 286 -14.36 6.64 -8.52
N CYS A 287 -14.75 6.94 -7.29
CA CYS A 287 -14.35 8.17 -6.62
C CYS A 287 -12.83 8.27 -6.44
N ILE A 288 -12.21 7.22 -5.90
CA ILE A 288 -10.76 7.19 -5.69
C ILE A 288 -10.04 7.26 -7.05
N TRP A 289 -10.55 6.53 -8.05
CA TRP A 289 -10.01 6.53 -9.41
C TRP A 289 -10.08 7.90 -10.09
N SER A 290 -11.19 8.64 -9.91
CA SER A 290 -11.35 9.98 -10.50
C SER A 290 -10.58 11.06 -9.73
N ALA A 291 -10.46 10.96 -8.40
CA ALA A 291 -9.70 11.91 -7.58
C ALA A 291 -8.18 11.69 -7.64
N GLY A 292 -7.73 10.45 -7.84
CA GLY A 292 -6.32 10.05 -7.84
C GLY A 292 -5.43 10.87 -8.78
N PRO A 293 -5.77 11.02 -10.08
CA PRO A 293 -5.01 11.82 -11.02
C PRO A 293 -4.85 13.28 -10.59
N THR A 294 -5.89 13.88 -10.02
CA THR A 294 -5.85 15.28 -9.55
C THR A 294 -4.86 15.46 -8.41
N ILE A 295 -4.87 14.55 -7.45
CA ILE A 295 -3.93 14.55 -6.32
C ILE A 295 -2.50 14.30 -6.82
N ALA A 296 -2.35 13.32 -7.69
CA ALA A 296 -1.06 12.92 -8.20
C ALA A 296 -0.44 14.01 -9.09
N SER A 297 -1.26 14.73 -9.88
CA SER A 297 -0.84 15.80 -10.80
C SER A 297 0.02 16.89 -10.15
N ALA A 298 -0.10 17.09 -8.83
CA ALA A 298 0.64 18.12 -8.11
C ALA A 298 2.17 17.96 -8.18
N ARG A 299 2.65 16.72 -8.34
CA ARG A 299 4.08 16.36 -8.49
C ARG A 299 4.36 15.56 -9.76
N TYR A 300 3.46 15.56 -10.73
CA TYR A 300 3.70 14.89 -12.00
C TYR A 300 4.74 15.65 -12.81
N THR A 301 5.80 14.96 -13.20
CA THR A 301 6.88 15.52 -14.01
C THR A 301 6.84 15.02 -15.47
N LYS A 302 5.70 14.49 -15.92
CA LYS A 302 5.53 13.98 -17.29
C LYS A 302 5.78 15.09 -18.32
N ASP A 303 5.19 16.26 -18.10
CA ASP A 303 5.35 17.39 -19.02
C ASP A 303 6.77 17.95 -18.99
N PHE A 304 7.40 17.94 -17.81
CA PHE A 304 8.81 18.32 -17.68
C PHE A 304 9.73 17.35 -18.42
N ALA A 305 9.50 16.04 -18.30
CA ALA A 305 10.26 15.02 -19.00
C ALA A 305 10.17 15.20 -20.52
N ARG A 306 8.95 15.44 -21.04
CA ARG A 306 8.70 15.71 -22.45
C ARG A 306 9.40 16.98 -22.91
N TYR A 307 9.28 18.07 -22.15
CA TYR A 307 9.95 19.33 -22.49
C TYR A 307 11.47 19.17 -22.54
N ILE A 308 12.06 18.47 -21.56
CA ILE A 308 13.50 18.14 -21.55
C ILE A 308 13.86 17.29 -22.77
N GLN A 309 13.06 16.28 -23.15
CA GLN A 309 13.33 15.45 -24.34
C GLN A 309 13.30 16.26 -25.64
N GLU A 310 12.43 17.26 -25.73
CA GLU A 310 12.28 18.12 -26.91
C GLU A 310 13.38 19.18 -27.02
N HIS A 311 13.92 19.67 -25.89
CA HIS A 311 14.78 20.86 -25.87
C HIS A 311 16.21 20.62 -25.37
N ALA A 312 16.48 19.55 -24.62
CA ALA A 312 17.81 19.29 -24.08
C ALA A 312 18.73 18.69 -25.15
N LYS A 313 19.94 19.24 -25.28
CA LYS A 313 20.97 18.67 -26.17
C LYS A 313 21.51 17.36 -25.58
N PRO A 314 21.95 16.39 -26.41
CA PRO A 314 22.63 15.19 -25.91
C PRO A 314 23.81 15.54 -25.00
N GLY A 315 23.89 14.89 -23.84
CA GLY A 315 24.93 15.14 -22.84
C GLY A 315 24.61 16.24 -21.83
N GLU A 316 23.55 17.04 -22.03
CA GLU A 316 23.15 18.01 -21.01
C GLU A 316 22.62 17.29 -19.74
N PRO A 317 23.17 17.61 -18.56
CA PRO A 317 22.79 16.97 -17.30
C PRO A 317 21.38 17.36 -16.86
N VAL A 318 20.67 16.37 -16.31
CA VAL A 318 19.35 16.55 -15.68
C VAL A 318 19.46 16.15 -14.22
N PHE A 319 19.07 17.06 -13.34
CA PHE A 319 19.10 16.88 -11.89
C PHE A 319 17.73 17.13 -11.25
N SER A 320 17.55 16.61 -10.04
CA SER A 320 16.62 17.19 -9.07
C SER A 320 17.39 17.78 -7.90
N TYR A 321 16.81 18.75 -7.19
CA TYR A 321 17.47 19.42 -6.07
C TYR A 321 16.68 19.28 -4.78
N ARG A 322 17.31 18.74 -3.72
CA ARG A 322 16.77 18.53 -2.35
C ARG A 322 15.56 17.60 -2.22
N PHE A 323 15.16 16.94 -3.31
CA PHE A 323 14.18 15.87 -3.31
C PHE A 323 14.39 14.91 -4.50
N TYR A 324 13.71 13.76 -4.48
CA TYR A 324 13.72 12.79 -5.58
C TYR A 324 12.35 12.68 -6.29
N PRO A 325 12.21 13.16 -7.54
CA PRO A 325 10.99 13.01 -8.33
C PRO A 325 10.90 11.60 -8.94
N GLN A 326 10.28 10.66 -8.23
CA GLN A 326 10.19 9.25 -8.63
C GLN A 326 9.60 9.01 -10.04
N THR A 327 8.76 9.92 -10.56
CA THR A 327 8.16 9.80 -11.90
C THR A 327 9.03 10.35 -13.04
N LEU A 328 9.98 11.25 -12.74
CA LEU A 328 10.78 11.93 -13.77
C LEU A 328 11.68 10.95 -14.55
N PRO A 329 12.50 10.09 -13.90
CA PRO A 329 13.35 9.14 -14.62
C PRO A 329 12.55 8.18 -15.51
N VAL A 330 11.34 7.80 -15.08
CA VAL A 330 10.46 6.89 -15.81
C VAL A 330 9.98 7.52 -17.12
N TYR A 331 9.46 8.75 -17.07
CA TYR A 331 9.01 9.45 -18.29
C TYR A 331 10.18 9.91 -19.16
N LEU A 332 11.30 10.28 -18.54
CA LEU A 332 12.51 10.69 -19.26
C LEU A 332 13.23 9.51 -19.91
N GLN A 333 12.95 8.27 -19.46
CA GLN A 333 13.60 7.03 -19.89
C GLN A 333 15.12 7.03 -19.70
N ARG A 334 15.62 7.83 -18.75
CA ARG A 334 17.02 7.81 -18.32
C ARG A 334 17.15 8.19 -16.84
N PRO A 335 18.22 7.76 -16.16
CA PRO A 335 18.55 8.25 -14.84
C PRO A 335 18.72 9.78 -14.84
N ILE A 336 18.41 10.39 -13.70
CA ILE A 336 18.74 11.78 -13.39
C ILE A 336 19.76 11.79 -12.26
N GLY A 337 20.51 12.88 -12.14
CA GLY A 337 21.22 13.17 -10.91
C GLY A 337 20.27 13.66 -9.81
N VAL A 338 20.62 13.42 -8.56
CA VAL A 338 19.82 13.79 -7.39
C VAL A 338 20.70 14.58 -6.44
N ALA A 339 20.65 15.90 -6.56
CA ALA A 339 21.50 16.80 -5.80
C ALA A 339 20.91 17.11 -4.42
N ALA A 340 21.78 17.18 -3.42
CA ALA A 340 21.44 17.57 -2.04
C ALA A 340 20.28 16.75 -1.41
N PHE A 341 20.14 15.48 -1.82
CA PHE A 341 19.13 14.58 -1.28
C PHE A 341 19.64 13.14 -1.31
N GLU A 342 19.55 12.47 -0.16
CA GLU A 342 19.86 11.04 -0.04
C GLU A 342 18.59 10.24 0.22
N GLY A 343 17.87 10.55 1.31
CA GLY A 343 16.58 9.94 1.61
C GLY A 343 16.63 8.41 1.57
N GLU A 344 15.75 7.81 0.75
CA GLU A 344 15.70 6.35 0.56
C GLU A 344 16.90 5.77 -0.21
N LEU A 345 17.73 6.61 -0.83
CA LEU A 345 18.89 6.21 -1.62
C LEU A 345 20.19 6.20 -0.81
N GLU A 346 20.20 6.75 0.41
CA GLU A 346 21.36 6.88 1.32
C GLU A 346 22.23 5.61 1.34
N PHE A 347 21.60 4.44 1.55
CA PHE A 347 22.33 3.19 1.63
C PHE A 347 23.12 2.91 0.34
N GLY A 348 22.50 3.07 -0.83
CA GLY A 348 23.16 2.87 -2.11
C GLY A 348 24.25 3.92 -2.38
N ILE A 349 23.97 5.19 -2.05
CA ILE A 349 24.89 6.32 -2.24
C ILE A 349 26.19 6.10 -1.45
N SER A 350 26.09 5.63 -0.20
CA SER A 350 27.25 5.39 0.68
C SER A 350 28.18 4.26 0.24
N ARG A 351 27.83 3.50 -0.81
CA ARG A 351 28.66 2.43 -1.40
C ARG A 351 29.24 2.79 -2.78
N LEU A 352 28.92 3.97 -3.31
CA LEU A 352 29.49 4.45 -4.55
C LEU A 352 30.92 4.93 -4.35
N SER A 353 31.71 4.95 -5.43
CA SER A 353 32.97 5.69 -5.40
C SER A 353 32.68 7.19 -5.22
N GLU A 354 33.64 7.93 -4.68
CA GLU A 354 33.45 9.36 -4.45
C GLU A 354 33.19 10.13 -5.76
N GLU A 355 33.78 9.67 -6.87
CA GLU A 355 33.56 10.23 -8.20
C GLU A 355 32.14 9.95 -8.72
N GLU A 356 31.66 8.71 -8.61
CA GLU A 356 30.31 8.34 -9.02
C GLU A 356 29.25 9.05 -8.17
N ARG A 357 29.50 9.14 -6.86
CA ARG A 357 28.65 9.88 -5.93
C ARG A 357 28.61 11.35 -6.29
N ARG A 358 29.75 12.03 -6.46
CA ARG A 358 29.79 13.45 -6.83
C ARG A 358 29.10 13.72 -8.17
N THR A 359 29.21 12.80 -9.12
CA THR A 359 28.60 12.95 -10.45
C THR A 359 27.09 12.77 -10.42
N ARG A 360 26.56 11.81 -9.64
CA ARG A 360 25.13 11.44 -9.64
C ARG A 360 24.35 11.99 -8.46
N PHE A 361 25.00 12.16 -7.32
CA PHE A 361 24.45 12.55 -6.02
C PHE A 361 25.32 13.64 -5.36
N PRO A 362 25.52 14.79 -6.02
CA PRO A 362 26.36 15.86 -5.49
C PRO A 362 25.76 16.43 -4.20
N LYS A 363 26.64 16.72 -3.25
CA LYS A 363 26.32 17.52 -2.06
C LYS A 363 25.95 18.96 -2.47
N PRO A 364 25.29 19.75 -1.60
CA PRO A 364 24.88 21.13 -1.93
C PRO A 364 26.01 21.96 -2.54
N GLU A 365 27.19 21.96 -1.92
CA GLU A 365 28.38 22.69 -2.37
C GLU A 365 28.93 22.19 -3.73
N GLU A 366 28.89 20.89 -3.98
CA GLU A 366 29.34 20.30 -5.24
C GLU A 366 28.38 20.62 -6.38
N PHE A 367 27.08 20.58 -6.07
CA PHE A 367 26.05 20.95 -7.02
C PHE A 367 26.10 22.45 -7.34
N ALA A 368 26.40 23.31 -6.37
CA ALA A 368 26.57 24.74 -6.60
C ALA A 368 27.70 25.03 -7.61
N LEU A 369 28.82 24.30 -7.53
CA LEU A 369 29.89 24.41 -8.53
C LEU A 369 29.42 24.04 -9.94
N LEU A 370 28.66 22.96 -10.08
CA LEU A 370 28.11 22.53 -11.37
C LEU A 370 27.06 23.52 -11.89
N TRP A 371 26.16 23.97 -11.02
CA TRP A 371 25.07 24.88 -11.35
C TRP A 371 25.57 26.25 -11.81
N ASN A 372 26.61 26.78 -11.16
CA ASN A 372 27.20 28.08 -11.52
C ASN A 372 28.19 27.99 -12.70
N SER A 373 28.48 26.79 -13.20
CA SER A 373 29.38 26.54 -14.33
C SER A 373 28.78 27.05 -15.67
N PRO A 374 29.57 27.06 -16.76
CA PRO A 374 29.04 27.36 -18.10
C PRO A 374 28.19 26.21 -18.69
N VAL A 375 28.21 25.01 -18.10
CA VAL A 375 27.41 23.87 -18.58
C VAL A 375 25.93 24.14 -18.29
N ARG A 376 25.06 23.96 -19.28
CA ARG A 376 23.61 24.05 -19.07
C ARG A 376 23.12 22.84 -18.26
N VAL A 377 22.46 23.11 -17.15
CA VAL A 377 21.90 22.10 -16.23
C VAL A 377 20.39 22.25 -16.18
N TRP A 378 19.69 21.17 -16.49
CA TRP A 378 18.24 21.07 -16.32
C TRP A 378 17.95 20.58 -14.91
N CYS A 379 17.11 21.28 -14.16
CA CYS A 379 16.80 20.89 -12.79
C CYS A 379 15.30 20.94 -12.49
N VAL A 380 14.80 19.91 -11.82
CA VAL A 380 13.46 19.93 -11.22
C VAL A 380 13.58 20.22 -9.73
N VAL A 381 12.87 21.26 -9.29
CA VAL A 381 12.92 21.77 -7.92
C VAL A 381 11.51 21.94 -7.36
N ASP A 382 11.32 21.73 -6.06
CA ASP A 382 10.08 22.16 -5.41
C ASP A 382 10.15 23.64 -5.00
N ARG A 383 8.98 24.26 -4.77
CA ARG A 383 8.88 25.69 -4.44
C ARG A 383 9.63 26.09 -3.16
N ASP A 384 9.72 25.20 -2.16
CA ASP A 384 10.43 25.49 -0.90
C ASP A 384 11.95 25.38 -1.08
N SER A 385 12.39 24.44 -1.90
CA SER A 385 13.80 24.28 -2.27
C SER A 385 14.30 25.42 -3.15
N LEU A 386 13.47 25.93 -4.07
CA LEU A 386 13.82 27.10 -4.90
C LEU A 386 14.14 28.34 -4.06
N ARG A 387 13.39 28.57 -2.97
CA ARG A 387 13.62 29.70 -2.04
C ARG A 387 14.97 29.63 -1.32
N LYS A 388 15.64 28.47 -1.34
CA LYS A 388 16.93 28.25 -0.69
C LYS A 388 18.11 28.37 -1.64
N PHE A 389 17.87 28.65 -2.93
CA PHE A 389 18.95 28.74 -3.92
C PHE A 389 20.03 29.76 -3.52
N ASP A 390 19.65 30.98 -3.19
CA ASP A 390 20.61 32.01 -2.77
C ASP A 390 21.39 31.60 -1.52
N ALA A 391 20.69 31.04 -0.53
CA ALA A 391 21.29 30.59 0.72
C ALA A 391 22.25 29.40 0.52
N ASP A 392 21.98 28.56 -0.48
CA ASP A 392 22.81 27.41 -0.86
C ASP A 392 23.89 27.78 -1.90
N GLY A 393 24.03 29.07 -2.27
CA GLY A 393 25.05 29.56 -3.21
C GLY A 393 24.76 29.26 -4.69
N LEU A 394 23.51 28.99 -5.05
CA LEU A 394 23.07 28.72 -6.42
C LEU A 394 22.63 30.02 -7.10
N ALA A 395 23.15 30.29 -8.31
CA ALA A 395 22.69 31.41 -9.13
C ALA A 395 21.19 31.28 -9.45
N GLN A 396 20.52 32.44 -9.59
CA GLN A 396 19.08 32.49 -9.86
C GLN A 396 18.73 31.74 -11.15
N PRO A 397 17.78 30.79 -11.09
CA PRO A 397 17.39 30.00 -12.25
C PRO A 397 16.57 30.81 -13.26
N THR A 398 16.64 30.40 -14.52
CA THR A 398 15.56 30.66 -15.48
C THR A 398 14.47 29.60 -15.30
N ILE A 399 13.24 30.03 -15.06
CA ILE A 399 12.08 29.14 -14.96
C ILE A 399 11.60 28.81 -16.38
N LEU A 400 11.52 27.52 -16.70
CA LEU A 400 11.08 27.05 -18.01
C LEU A 400 9.62 26.60 -17.99
N MET A 401 9.20 25.93 -16.92
CA MET A 401 7.82 25.49 -16.70
C MET A 401 7.46 25.53 -15.22
N GLU A 402 6.23 25.96 -14.93
CA GLU A 402 5.66 25.92 -13.59
C GLU A 402 4.62 24.81 -13.45
N GLY A 403 4.86 23.89 -12.51
CA GLY A 403 3.85 22.97 -12.00
C GLY A 403 3.22 23.48 -10.70
N LYS A 404 2.29 22.69 -10.14
CA LYS A 404 1.62 23.04 -8.88
C LYS A 404 2.61 23.10 -7.71
N GLN A 405 3.39 22.04 -7.47
CA GLN A 405 4.37 21.98 -6.36
C GLN A 405 5.83 22.03 -6.79
N VAL A 406 6.11 21.78 -8.07
CA VAL A 406 7.46 21.66 -8.63
C VAL A 406 7.60 22.54 -9.87
N LEU A 407 8.84 22.96 -10.15
CA LEU A 407 9.21 23.76 -11.31
C LEU A 407 10.30 23.04 -12.08
N LEU A 408 10.30 23.24 -13.40
CA LEU A 408 11.44 22.95 -14.26
C LEU A 408 12.24 24.24 -14.45
N VAL A 409 13.51 24.20 -14.09
CA VAL A 409 14.42 25.34 -14.14
C VAL A 409 15.72 24.98 -14.87
N THR A 410 16.42 26.01 -15.34
CA THR A 410 17.77 25.89 -15.91
C THR A 410 18.66 27.01 -15.40
N ASN A 411 19.96 26.75 -15.28
CA ASN A 411 20.96 27.78 -14.95
C ASN A 411 21.29 28.67 -16.16
N ARG A 412 20.99 28.22 -17.38
CA ARG A 412 21.24 28.94 -18.63
C ARG A 412 19.98 28.88 -19.49
N GLY A 413 19.38 30.03 -19.77
CA GLY A 413 18.23 30.14 -20.66
C GLY A 413 18.50 29.56 -22.06
N PRO A 414 17.46 29.30 -22.85
CA PRO A 414 17.62 28.92 -24.25
C PRO A 414 18.39 30.02 -25.00
N GLU A 415 19.34 29.60 -25.85
CA GLU A 415 20.08 30.52 -26.74
C GLU A 415 19.06 31.22 -27.64
N GLY A 416 18.72 32.49 -27.36
CA GLY A 416 17.74 33.26 -28.15
C GLY A 416 16.75 34.13 -27.36
N ALA A 417 16.64 34.00 -26.03
CA ALA A 417 15.91 34.97 -25.20
C ALA A 417 16.81 36.20 -24.94
N GLY A 418 17.11 36.94 -25.99
CA GLY A 418 17.75 38.24 -25.89
C GLY A 418 16.89 39.17 -25.04
N SER A 419 17.57 39.88 -24.15
CA SER A 419 17.09 41.05 -23.43
C SER A 419 16.20 41.95 -24.30
N GLY A 420 14.89 41.82 -24.15
CA GLY A 420 13.95 42.90 -24.44
C GLY A 420 13.90 43.80 -23.22
N SER A 421 14.84 44.74 -23.15
CA SER A 421 14.78 45.91 -22.27
C SER A 421 13.60 46.79 -22.61
#